data_AF-A0A0Q9YFM2-F1
#
_entry.id   AF-A0A0Q9YFM2-F1
#
_cell.length_a   1.000
_cell.length_b   1.000
_cell.length_c   1.000
_cell.angle_alpha   90.00
_cell.angle_beta   90.00
_cell.angle_gamma   90.00
#
_symmetry.space_group_name_H-M   'P 1'
#
loop_
_entity.id
_entity.type
_entity.pdbx_description
1 polymer ?
#
loop_
_entity_poly.entity_id
_entity_poly.type
_entity_poly.pdbx_seq_one_letter_code
_entity_poly.pdbx_strand_id
1 'polypeptide(L)'
;MSAQSFELTLARLYTDQAFRQLFLAAPEKALAECDLSMDEKTQLMTIDKAGLIMAAHSFMHKRHKRKRSLKARLVNFILALFA
;
A
#
# COMPACT_ATOMS: atom_id res chain seq x y z
N MET A 1 -9.37 -19.99 -2.31
CA MET A 1 -9.63 -18.54 -2.55
C MET A 1 -9.05 -17.65 -1.45
N SER A 2 -8.85 -18.14 -0.22
CA SER A 2 -8.35 -17.36 0.92
C SER A 2 -6.99 -16.67 0.70
N ALA A 3 -6.03 -17.36 0.07
CA ALA A 3 -4.69 -16.80 -0.19
C ALA A 3 -4.71 -15.49 -1.01
N GLN A 4 -5.61 -15.37 -1.99
CA GLN A 4 -5.70 -14.18 -2.83
C GLN A 4 -6.27 -12.98 -2.05
N SER A 5 -7.34 -13.18 -1.27
CA SER A 5 -7.94 -12.14 -0.44
C SER A 5 -6.99 -11.67 0.66
N PHE A 6 -6.21 -12.60 1.23
CA PHE A 6 -5.15 -12.29 2.19
C PHE A 6 -4.06 -11.40 1.57
N GLU A 7 -3.50 -11.81 0.44
CA GLU A 7 -2.47 -11.04 -0.27
C GLU A 7 -2.96 -9.67 -0.71
N LEU A 8 -4.20 -9.57 -1.20
CA LEU A 8 -4.82 -8.29 -1.57
C LEU A 8 -4.98 -7.37 -0.36
N THR A 9 -5.43 -7.90 0.77
CA THR A 9 -5.59 -7.13 2.01
C THR A 9 -4.22 -6.66 2.52
N LEU A 10 -3.21 -7.53 2.48
CA LEU A 10 -1.85 -7.20 2.87
C LEU A 10 -1.25 -6.12 1.95
N ALA A 11 -1.40 -6.26 0.63
CA ALA A 11 -0.97 -5.26 -0.33
C ALA A 11 -1.66 -3.90 -0.11
N ARG A 12 -2.95 -3.92 0.26
CA ARG A 12 -3.70 -2.71 0.62
C ARG A 12 -3.12 -2.03 1.87
N LEU A 13 -2.77 -2.78 2.91
CA LEU A 13 -2.11 -2.21 4.10
C LEU A 13 -0.82 -1.44 3.74
N TYR A 14 -0.02 -1.97 2.81
CA TYR A 14 1.23 -1.33 2.39
C TYR A 14 1.04 -0.11 1.46
N THR A 15 -0.05 -0.04 0.71
CA THR A 15 -0.19 0.92 -0.39
C THR A 15 -1.29 1.96 -0.20
N ASP A 16 -2.33 1.66 0.56
CA ASP A 16 -3.46 2.53 0.88
C ASP A 16 -3.26 3.15 2.26
N GLN A 17 -3.04 4.47 2.29
CA GLN A 17 -2.81 5.20 3.53
C GLN A 17 -4.05 5.24 4.43
N ALA A 18 -5.24 5.43 3.87
CA ALA A 18 -6.46 5.56 4.65
C ALA A 18 -6.81 4.22 5.30
N PHE A 19 -6.72 3.13 4.52
CA PHE A 19 -6.95 1.79 5.04
C PHE A 19 -5.93 1.43 6.14
N ARG A 20 -4.64 1.75 5.94
CA ARG A 20 -3.61 1.52 6.97
C ARG A 20 -3.87 2.33 8.24
N GLN A 21 -4.29 3.58 8.13
CA GLN A 21 -4.61 4.40 9.31
C GLN A 21 -5.80 3.83 10.09
N LEU A 22 -6.85 3.40 9.39
CA LEU A 22 -7.98 2.71 10.03
C LEU A 22 -7.53 1.41 10.70
N PHE A 23 -6.70 0.62 10.02
CA PHE A 23 -6.17 -0.63 10.57
C PHE A 23 -5.32 -0.42 11.83
N LEU A 24 -4.45 0.59 11.84
CA LEU A 24 -3.61 0.90 13.01
C LEU A 24 -4.43 1.38 14.21
N ALA A 25 -5.55 2.07 13.98
CA ALA A 25 -6.42 2.59 15.04
C ALA A 25 -7.46 1.57 15.51
N ALA A 26 -8.07 0.82 14.60
CA ALA A 26 -9.16 -0.13 14.86
C ALA A 26 -9.09 -1.31 13.86
N PRO A 27 -8.19 -2.29 14.06
CA PRO A 27 -7.91 -3.33 13.08
C PRO A 27 -9.13 -4.23 12.81
N GLU A 28 -9.94 -4.52 13.83
CA GLU A 28 -11.18 -5.30 13.69
C GLU A 28 -12.16 -4.60 12.73
N LYS A 29 -12.31 -3.28 12.86
CA LYS A 29 -13.17 -2.48 11.97
C LYS A 29 -12.60 -2.43 10.56
N ALA A 30 -11.29 -2.31 10.42
CA ALA A 30 -10.64 -2.27 9.10
C ALA A 30 -10.82 -3.59 8.33
N LEU A 31 -10.80 -4.73 9.03
CA LEU A 31 -10.88 -6.06 8.45
C LEU A 31 -12.32 -6.62 8.37
N ALA A 32 -13.32 -5.91 8.89
CA ALA A 32 -14.70 -6.38 8.94
C ALA A 32 -15.23 -6.75 7.55
N GLU A 33 -15.03 -5.86 6.58
CA GLU A 33 -15.47 -6.00 5.18
C GLU A 33 -14.47 -6.77 4.30
N CYS A 34 -13.36 -7.26 4.87
CA CYS A 34 -12.41 -8.09 4.13
C CYS A 34 -12.88 -9.55 4.10
N ASP A 35 -12.82 -10.15 2.92
CA ASP A 35 -13.09 -11.57 2.68
C ASP A 35 -11.95 -12.44 3.22
N LEU A 36 -11.86 -12.52 4.55
CA LEU A 36 -10.83 -13.25 5.29
C LEU A 36 -11.48 -14.15 6.32
N SER A 37 -10.90 -15.32 6.52
CA SER A 37 -11.21 -16.18 7.67
C SER A 37 -10.84 -15.49 8.99
N MET A 38 -11.41 -15.96 10.10
CA MET A 38 -11.09 -15.43 11.42
C MET A 38 -9.60 -15.64 11.78
N ASP A 39 -9.02 -16.75 11.34
CA ASP A 39 -7.60 -17.05 11.54
C ASP A 39 -6.71 -16.05 10.79
N GLU A 40 -7.04 -15.74 9.53
CA GLU A 40 -6.33 -14.74 8.74
C GLU A 40 -6.46 -13.32 9.31
N LYS A 41 -7.65 -12.96 9.81
CA LYS A 41 -7.85 -11.68 10.50
C LYS A 41 -6.97 -11.61 11.75
N THR A 42 -6.92 -12.69 12.53
CA THR A 42 -6.06 -12.79 13.72
C THR A 42 -4.58 -12.67 13.36
N GLN A 43 -4.15 -13.36 12.30
CA GLN A 43 -2.77 -13.24 11.80
C GLN A 43 -2.43 -11.81 11.41
N LEU A 44 -3.30 -11.15 10.63
CA LEU A 44 -3.10 -9.74 10.27
C LEU A 44 -3.06 -8.83 11.49
N MET A 45 -3.89 -9.05 12.50
CA MET A 45 -3.89 -8.25 13.74
C MET A 45 -2.58 -8.37 14.54
N THR A 46 -1.86 -9.48 14.38
CA THR A 46 -0.59 -9.75 15.07
C THR A 46 0.67 -9.30 14.33
N ILE A 47 0.53 -8.72 13.13
CA ILE A 47 1.69 -8.29 12.33
C ILE A 47 2.50 -7.19 13.04
N ASP A 48 3.78 -7.11 12.69
CA ASP A 48 4.63 -6.01 13.11
C ASP A 48 4.16 -4.67 12.50
N LYS A 49 3.53 -3.85 13.34
CA LYS A 49 3.01 -2.52 12.99
C LYS A 49 4.13 -1.54 12.64
N ALA A 50 5.29 -1.64 13.31
CA ALA A 50 6.41 -0.75 13.05
C ALA A 50 7.01 -1.06 11.67
N GLY A 51 7.24 -2.35 11.39
CA GLY A 51 7.66 -2.83 10.07
C GLY A 51 6.69 -2.44 8.96
N LEU A 52 5.38 -2.57 9.19
CA LEU A 52 4.34 -2.13 8.25
C LEU A 52 4.48 -0.65 7.90
N ILE A 53 4.60 0.23 8.90
CA ILE A 53 4.73 1.68 8.69
C ILE A 53 6.00 1.97 7.89
N MET A 54 7.15 1.43 8.31
CA MET A 54 8.44 1.65 7.65
C MET A 54 8.41 1.21 6.17
N ALA A 55 7.85 0.05 5.89
CA ALA A 55 7.70 -0.46 4.53
C ALA A 55 6.74 0.39 3.70
N ALA A 56 5.60 0.80 4.26
CA ALA A 56 4.64 1.67 3.57
C ALA A 56 5.26 3.02 3.19
N HIS A 57 6.01 3.66 4.09
CA HIS A 57 6.76 4.89 3.79
C HIS A 57 7.77 4.68 2.66
N SER A 58 8.50 3.55 2.69
CA SER A 58 9.45 3.20 1.63
C SER A 58 8.77 3.02 0.27
N PHE A 59 7.62 2.36 0.22
CA PHE A 59 6.86 2.19 -1.02
C PHE A 59 6.30 3.50 -1.56
N MET A 60 5.75 4.35 -0.68
CA MET A 60 5.30 5.69 -1.06
C MET A 60 6.44 6.51 -1.66
N HIS A 61 7.61 6.56 -0.99
CA HIS A 61 8.78 7.28 -1.48
C HIS A 61 9.23 6.77 -2.86
N LYS A 62 9.32 5.44 -3.04
CA LYS A 62 9.66 4.82 -4.33
C LYS A 62 8.64 5.18 -5.42
N ARG A 63 7.34 5.21 -5.10
CA ARG A 63 6.27 5.58 -6.05
C ARG A 63 6.35 7.05 -6.45
N HIS A 64 6.60 7.95 -5.51
CA HIS A 64 6.81 9.37 -5.81
C HIS A 64 8.04 9.60 -6.69
N LYS A 65 9.17 8.91 -6.41
CA LYS A 65 10.39 8.98 -7.23
C LYS A 65 10.14 8.53 -8.68
N ARG A 66 9.44 7.41 -8.88
CA ARG A 66 9.07 6.90 -10.22
C ARG A 66 8.15 7.86 -10.98
N LYS A 67 7.13 8.43 -10.30
CA LYS A 67 6.25 9.43 -10.90
C LYS A 67 7.03 10.68 -11.35
N ARG A 68 8.00 11.11 -10.54
CA ARG A 68 8.86 12.25 -10.88
C ARG A 68 9.75 11.97 -12.09
N SER A 69 10.37 10.80 -12.18
CA SER A 69 11.22 10.43 -13.33
C SER A 69 10.43 10.33 -14.63
N LEU A 70 9.19 9.84 -14.59
CA LEU A 70 8.31 9.80 -15.77
C LEU A 70 7.94 11.20 -16.24
N LYS A 71 7.55 12.10 -15.32
CA LYS A 71 7.27 13.50 -15.65
C LYS A 71 8.48 14.19 -16.28
N ALA A 72 9.67 14.02 -15.70
CA ALA A 72 10.90 14.61 -16.24
C ALA A 72 11.22 14.09 -17.66
N ARG A 73 11.05 12.78 -17.90
CA ARG A 73 11.22 12.19 -19.24
C ARG A 73 10.23 12.76 -20.26
N LEU A 74 8.96 12.93 -19.87
CA LEU A 74 7.94 13.48 -20.77
C LEU A 74 8.23 14.95 -21.11
N VAL A 75 8.62 15.77 -20.13
CA VAL A 75 8.99 17.18 -20.36
C VAL A 75 10.19 17.28 -21.29
N ASN A 76 11.24 16.47 -21.06
CA ASN A 76 12.41 16.45 -21.95
C ASN A 76 12.05 15.99 -23.38
N PHE A 77 11.15 15.03 -23.53
CA PHE A 77 10.68 14.58 -24.84
C PHE A 77 9.91 15.67 -25.59
N ILE A 78 9.04 16.42 -24.89
CA ILE A 78 8.32 17.55 -25.48
C ILE A 78 9.29 18.67 -25.88
N LEU A 79 10.23 19.04 -25.01
CA LEU A 79 11.24 20.06 -25.33
C LEU A 79 12.08 19.68 -26.55
N ALA A 80 12.43 18.40 -26.71
CA ALA A 80 13.18 17.90 -27.87
C ALA A 80 12.39 17.88 -29.18
N LEU A 81 11.06 17.98 -29.15
CA LEU A 81 10.20 18.07 -30.35
C LEU A 81 10.04 19.51 -30.86
N PHE A 82 10.36 20.51 -30.04
CA PHE A 82 10.24 21.94 -30.35
C PHE A 82 11.59 22.65 -30.44
N ALA A 83 12.70 21.92 -30.37
CA ALA A 83 14.08 22.38 -30.55
C ALA A 83 14.63 21.90 -31.89
#